data_AF-A0A529K6T8-F1
#
_entry.id   AF-A0A529K6T8-F1
#
_cell.length_a   1.000
_cell.length_b   1.000
_cell.length_c   1.000
_cell.angle_alpha   90.00
_cell.angle_beta   90.00
_cell.angle_gamma   90.00
#
_symmetry.space_group_name_H-M   'P 1'
#
loop_
_entity.id
_entity.type
_entity.pdbx_description
1 polymer ?
#
loop_
_entity_poly.entity_id
_entity_poly.type
_entity_poly.pdbx_seq_one_letter_code
_entity_poly.pdbx_strand_id
1 'polypeptide(L)'
;MDATGLKAMQAPFKEAYRDDASRALITLRAKGSIDDQSIACKVETGRALAVAGLHPATGGSGLELCSGDMLLEALVACAGVTLKA
;
A
#
# COMPACT_ATOMS: atom_id res chain seq x y z
N MET A 1 1.14 -20.62 -9.28
CA MET A 1 2.09 -21.23 -8.31
C MET A 1 1.26 -21.88 -7.23
N ASP A 2 1.62 -23.08 -6.78
CA ASP A 2 0.94 -23.77 -5.67
C ASP A 2 1.66 -23.49 -4.33
N ALA A 3 1.05 -23.94 -3.23
CA ALA A 3 1.57 -23.69 -1.88
C ALA A 3 2.97 -24.31 -1.66
N THR A 4 3.24 -25.46 -2.27
CA THR A 4 4.53 -26.16 -2.16
C THR A 4 5.63 -25.36 -2.86
N GLY A 5 5.39 -24.91 -4.09
CA GLY A 5 6.31 -24.06 -4.83
C GLY A 5 6.59 -22.73 -4.12
N LEU A 6 5.56 -22.10 -3.55
CA LEU A 6 5.73 -20.86 -2.78
C LEU A 6 6.58 -21.07 -1.52
N LYS A 7 6.34 -22.16 -0.76
CA LYS A 7 7.15 -22.49 0.44
C LYS A 7 8.61 -22.75 0.09
N ALA A 8 8.87 -23.45 -1.02
CA ALA A 8 10.22 -23.70 -1.49
C ALA A 8 10.94 -22.39 -1.84
N MET A 9 10.27 -21.47 -2.53
CA MET A 9 10.81 -20.14 -2.83
C MET A 9 11.08 -19.29 -1.58
N GLN A 10 10.25 -19.43 -0.54
CA GLN A 10 10.38 -18.68 0.70
C GLN A 10 11.46 -19.21 1.66
N ALA A 11 11.86 -20.48 1.53
CA ALA A 11 12.81 -21.13 2.43
C ALA A 11 14.12 -20.33 2.66
N PRO A 12 14.84 -19.86 1.61
CA PRO A 12 16.08 -19.12 1.82
C PRO A 12 15.87 -17.78 2.54
N PHE A 13 14.74 -17.10 2.31
CA PHE A 13 14.41 -15.87 3.03
C PHE A 13 14.12 -16.15 4.51
N LYS A 14 13.36 -17.21 4.81
CA LYS A 14 13.04 -17.60 6.19
C LYS A 14 14.29 -18.02 6.97
N GLU A 15 15.24 -18.71 6.34
CA GLU A 15 16.53 -19.03 6.94
C GLU A 15 17.34 -17.76 7.22
N ALA A 16 17.49 -16.89 6.22
CA ALA A 16 18.16 -15.60 6.39
C ALA A 16 17.60 -14.74 7.52
N TYR A 17 16.27 -14.71 7.69
CA TYR A 17 15.62 -13.94 8.77
C TYR A 17 15.78 -14.57 10.16
N ARG A 18 15.96 -15.90 10.24
CA ARG A 18 16.28 -16.58 11.51
C ARG A 18 17.72 -16.30 11.94
N ASP A 19 18.64 -16.28 10.98
CA ASP A 19 20.05 -15.99 11.25
C ASP A 19 20.26 -14.51 11.60
N ASP A 20 19.59 -13.62 10.88
CA ASP A 20 19.65 -12.18 11.11
C ASP A 20 18.30 -11.51 10.83
N ALA A 21 17.57 -11.19 11.91
CA ALA A 21 16.26 -10.55 11.84
C ALA A 21 16.29 -9.17 11.15
N SER A 22 17.43 -8.47 11.14
CA SER A 22 17.55 -7.16 10.49
C SER A 22 17.32 -7.25 8.98
N ARG A 23 17.56 -8.42 8.37
CA ARG A 23 17.32 -8.70 6.96
C ARG A 23 15.84 -8.68 6.57
N ALA A 24 14.94 -8.81 7.55
CA ALA A 24 13.49 -8.71 7.32
C ALA A 24 12.97 -7.27 7.40
N LEU A 25 13.80 -6.29 7.80
CA LEU A 25 13.38 -4.91 7.96
C LEU A 25 13.38 -4.18 6.62
N ILE A 26 12.23 -3.61 6.27
CA ILE A 26 12.08 -2.72 5.10
C ILE A 26 11.47 -1.39 5.53
N THR A 27 11.88 -0.30 4.89
CA THR A 27 11.27 1.01 5.07
C THR A 27 10.44 1.37 3.85
N LEU A 28 9.12 1.47 4.04
CA LEU A 28 8.22 2.00 3.01
C LEU A 28 8.22 3.52 3.05
N ARG A 29 8.10 4.17 1.89
CA ARG A 29 8.07 5.64 1.75
C ARG A 29 6.91 6.04 0.84
N ALA A 30 6.31 7.18 1.13
CA ALA A 30 5.31 7.84 0.30
C ALA A 30 5.67 9.33 0.20
N LYS A 31 5.31 9.95 -0.92
CA LYS A 31 5.52 11.38 -1.17
C LYS A 31 4.28 11.98 -1.79
N GLY A 32 3.99 13.22 -1.43
CA GLY A 32 2.92 13.99 -2.04
C GLY A 32 3.19 15.49 -2.02
N SER A 33 2.38 16.22 -2.76
CA SER A 33 2.42 17.68 -2.86
C SER A 33 1.00 18.24 -2.77
N ILE A 34 0.81 19.25 -1.94
CA ILE A 34 -0.46 19.97 -1.81
C ILE A 34 -0.71 20.76 -3.10
N ASP A 35 -1.97 20.81 -3.54
CA ASP A 35 -2.37 21.62 -4.68
C ASP A 35 -2.64 23.07 -4.27
N ASP A 36 -2.14 24.03 -5.05
CA ASP A 36 -2.24 25.46 -4.72
C ASP A 36 -3.63 26.06 -5.01
N GLN A 37 -4.46 25.37 -5.80
CA GLN A 37 -5.74 25.90 -6.30
C GLN A 37 -6.96 25.12 -5.77
N SER A 38 -6.74 23.99 -5.13
CA SER A 38 -7.81 23.09 -4.68
C SER A 38 -7.48 22.44 -3.34
N ILE A 39 -8.52 21.98 -2.61
CA ILE A 39 -8.33 21.19 -1.39
C ILE A 39 -7.99 19.75 -1.79
N ALA A 40 -6.77 19.56 -2.29
CA ALA A 40 -6.29 18.29 -2.81
C ALA A 40 -4.79 18.09 -2.55
N CYS A 41 -4.37 16.83 -2.54
CA CYS A 41 -2.97 16.42 -2.45
C CYS A 41 -2.66 15.40 -3.55
N LYS A 42 -1.65 15.68 -4.36
CA LYS A 42 -1.13 14.73 -5.36
C LYS A 42 -0.18 13.77 -4.67
N VAL A 43 -0.45 12.48 -4.75
CA VAL A 43 0.33 11.42 -4.11
C VAL A 43 1.02 10.59 -5.19
N GLU A 44 2.34 10.44 -5.06
CA GLU A 44 3.14 9.57 -5.91
C GLU A 44 2.85 8.10 -5.55
N THR A 45 2.24 7.35 -6.47
CA THR A 45 2.00 5.91 -6.30
C THR A 45 2.78 5.12 -7.35
N GLY A 46 2.97 3.81 -7.11
CA GLY A 46 3.68 2.94 -8.05
C GLY A 46 2.97 2.68 -9.39
N ARG A 47 1.74 3.20 -9.60
CA ARG A 47 0.97 2.98 -10.84
C ARG A 47 0.51 4.27 -11.53
N ALA A 48 0.45 5.41 -10.84
CA ALA A 48 0.17 6.76 -11.38
C ALA A 48 0.20 7.80 -10.24
N LEU A 49 0.08 9.10 -10.56
CA LEU A 49 -0.30 10.10 -9.57
C LEU A 49 -1.74 9.87 -9.14
N ALA A 50 -1.98 9.68 -7.84
CA ALA A 50 -3.32 9.70 -7.26
C ALA A 50 -3.62 11.10 -6.73
N VAL A 51 -4.86 11.57 -6.87
CA VAL A 51 -5.30 12.84 -6.27
C VAL A 51 -6.16 12.49 -5.06
N ALA A 52 -5.66 12.84 -3.87
CA ALA A 52 -6.38 12.71 -2.63
C ALA A 52 -7.16 14.01 -2.34
N GLY A 53 -8.40 13.89 -1.88
CA GLY A 53 -9.26 15.03 -1.54
C GLY A 53 -10.13 14.77 -0.32
N LEU A 54 -11.02 15.73 -0.02
CA LEU A 54 -11.95 15.60 1.09
C LEU A 54 -12.98 14.51 0.85
N HIS A 55 -13.39 13.84 1.93
CA HIS A 55 -14.50 12.91 1.88
C HIS A 55 -15.83 13.67 1.70
N PRO A 56 -16.84 13.13 0.99
CA PRO A 56 -18.14 13.80 0.83
C PRO A 56 -18.82 14.20 2.16
N ALA A 57 -18.68 13.37 3.19
CA ALA A 57 -19.20 13.68 4.54
C ALA A 57 -18.54 14.89 5.21
N THR A 58 -17.39 15.35 4.69
CA THR A 58 -16.70 16.57 5.13
C THR A 58 -16.72 17.64 4.04
N GLY A 59 -17.64 17.56 3.08
CA GLY A 59 -17.82 18.57 2.01
C GLY A 59 -16.99 18.35 0.75
N GLY A 60 -16.40 17.16 0.55
CA GLY A 60 -15.69 16.82 -0.68
C GLY A 60 -16.60 16.54 -1.88
N SER A 61 -16.04 16.64 -3.10
CA SER A 61 -16.77 16.42 -4.36
C SER A 61 -17.08 14.95 -4.64
N GLY A 62 -16.28 14.04 -4.07
CA GLY A 62 -16.30 12.61 -4.39
C GLY A 62 -15.57 12.23 -5.69
N LEU A 63 -14.95 13.20 -6.38
CA LEU A 63 -14.14 12.95 -7.58
C LEU A 63 -12.71 12.52 -7.24
N GLU A 64 -12.16 13.05 -6.15
CA GLU A 64 -10.86 12.67 -5.61
C GLU A 64 -10.97 11.44 -4.69
N LEU A 65 -9.87 10.71 -4.54
CA LEU A 65 -9.79 9.59 -3.60
C LEU A 65 -9.73 10.12 -2.16
N CYS A 66 -10.56 9.58 -1.26
CA CYS A 66 -10.37 9.88 0.16
C CYS A 66 -9.26 8.99 0.73
N SER A 67 -8.52 9.51 1.72
CA SER A 67 -7.44 8.75 2.36
C SER A 67 -7.94 7.48 3.06
N GLY A 68 -9.20 7.45 3.48
CA GLY A 68 -9.85 6.27 4.05
C GLY A 68 -10.04 5.15 3.03
N ASP A 69 -10.51 5.47 1.82
CA ASP A 69 -10.70 4.48 0.74
C ASP A 69 -9.35 3.89 0.35
N MET A 70 -8.34 4.75 0.14
CA MET A 70 -6.98 4.31 -0.19
C MET A 70 -6.41 3.36 0.88
N LEU A 71 -6.65 3.65 2.17
CA LEU A 71 -6.22 2.79 3.27
C LEU A 71 -6.95 1.44 3.25
N LEU A 72 -8.26 1.44 3.05
CA LEU A 72 -9.08 0.22 3.03
C LEU A 72 -8.77 -0.66 1.82
N GLU A 73 -8.56 -0.06 0.65
CA GLU A 73 -8.12 -0.78 -0.56
C GLU A 73 -6.78 -1.48 -0.33
N ALA A 74 -5.80 -0.77 0.25
CA ALA A 74 -4.50 -1.36 0.59
C ALA A 74 -4.63 -2.50 1.60
N LEU A 75 -5.49 -2.35 2.61
CA LEU A 75 -5.76 -3.37 3.62
C LEU A 75 -6.40 -4.62 3.00
N VAL A 76 -7.45 -4.46 2.19
CA VAL A 76 -8.15 -5.56 1.52
C VAL A 76 -7.19 -6.30 0.57
N ALA A 77 -6.36 -5.57 -0.19
CA ALA A 77 -5.36 -6.17 -1.05
C ALA A 77 -4.36 -7.03 -0.25
N CYS A 78 -3.85 -6.51 0.87
CA CYS A 78 -2.92 -7.22 1.75
C CYS A 78 -3.54 -8.51 2.34
N ALA A 79 -4.79 -8.43 2.81
CA ALA A 79 -5.51 -9.59 3.32
C ALA A 79 -5.75 -10.63 2.22
N GLY A 80 -6.17 -10.20 1.02
CA GLY A 80 -6.45 -11.07 -0.12
C GLY A 80 -5.23 -11.87 -0.57
N VAL A 81 -4.05 -11.24 -0.69
CA VAL A 81 -2.82 -11.97 -1.05
C VAL A 81 -2.40 -12.94 0.05
N THR A 82 -2.60 -12.58 1.33
CA THR A 82 -2.26 -13.45 2.47
C THR A 82 -3.17 -14.68 2.53
N LEU A 83 -4.47 -14.51 2.26
CA LEU A 83 -5.42 -15.62 2.21
C LEU A 83 -5.15 -16.59 1.05
N LYS A 84 -4.56 -16.09 -0.05
CA LYS A 84 -4.27 -16.89 -1.23
C LYS A 84 -2.90 -17.57 -1.20
N ALA A 85 -1.93 -16.96 -0.53
CA ALA A 85 -0.54 -17.43 -0.41
C ALA A 85 -0.44 -18.75 0.38
#